data_AF-A0A2M6YR64-F1
#
_entry.id   AF-A0A2M6YR64-F1
#
_cell.length_a   1.000
_cell.length_b   1.000
_cell.length_c   1.000
_cell.angle_alpha   90.00
_cell.angle_beta   90.00
_cell.angle_gamma   90.00
#
_symmetry.space_group_name_H-M   'P 1'
#
loop_
_entity.id
_entity.type
_entity.pdbx_description
1 polymer ?
#
loop_
_entity_poly.entity_id
_entity_poly.type
_entity_poly.pdbx_seq_one_letter_code
_entity_poly.pdbx_strand_id
1 'polypeptide(L)'
;MAMMKKISLGILGVILVVLIVIVGARVLSPEDNWICQNGEWVKHGNPSGPMPSGSCKEGEQMASNKVPTEAAIPNPASKNCLDKGGKLEMREETAGTLGICKFTDGTECEEWKFYRNECRKGQTTKADTSHSYEGLISRKGNDYVFKTNSGIEYSLKLPDNASQNLKDRLASEVGRKETVTIVAAETPPLSKILFLSSFQEK
;
A
#
# COMPACT_ATOMS: atom_id res chain seq x y z
N MET A 1 -51.96 -9.51 50.61
CA MET A 1 -51.61 -9.65 49.17
C MET A 1 -50.58 -8.58 48.69
N ALA A 2 -49.60 -8.15 49.51
CA ALA A 2 -48.61 -7.14 49.10
C ALA A 2 -47.16 -7.64 49.04
N MET A 3 -46.82 -8.76 49.71
CA MET A 3 -45.45 -9.32 49.70
C MET A 3 -45.14 -10.21 48.48
N MET A 4 -46.11 -10.98 47.96
CA MET A 4 -45.89 -11.85 46.78
C MET A 4 -45.62 -11.08 45.49
N LYS A 5 -46.12 -9.84 45.36
CA LYS A 5 -45.95 -9.00 44.16
C LYS A 5 -44.54 -8.36 44.07
N LYS A 6 -43.90 -8.12 45.23
CA LYS A 6 -42.53 -7.56 45.29
C LYS A 6 -41.46 -8.62 45.01
N ILE A 7 -41.67 -9.84 45.50
CA ILE A 7 -40.77 -10.99 45.23
C ILE A 7 -40.84 -11.37 43.73
N SER A 8 -42.03 -11.37 43.14
CA SER A 8 -42.19 -11.65 41.69
C SER A 8 -41.59 -10.56 40.80
N LEU A 9 -41.68 -9.27 41.17
CA LEU A 9 -41.04 -8.18 40.41
C LEU A 9 -39.50 -8.25 40.49
N GLY A 10 -38.95 -8.61 41.66
CA GLY A 10 -37.52 -8.79 41.85
C GLY A 10 -36.96 -9.97 41.06
N ILE A 11 -37.65 -11.12 41.10
CA ILE A 11 -37.26 -12.32 40.32
C ILE A 11 -37.34 -12.03 38.82
N LEU A 12 -38.40 -11.35 38.35
CA LEU A 12 -38.55 -10.99 36.94
C LEU A 12 -37.44 -10.04 36.48
N GLY A 13 -37.04 -9.09 37.33
CA GLY A 13 -35.91 -8.18 37.06
C GLY A 13 -34.58 -8.91 36.94
N VAL A 14 -34.30 -9.86 37.84
CA VAL A 14 -33.07 -10.67 37.78
C VAL A 14 -33.06 -11.57 36.53
N ILE A 15 -34.20 -12.19 36.19
CA ILE A 15 -34.33 -12.99 34.96
C ILE A 15 -34.09 -12.12 33.73
N LEU A 16 -34.63 -10.90 33.70
CA LEU A 16 -34.42 -9.97 32.58
C LEU A 16 -32.95 -9.59 32.43
N VAL A 17 -32.24 -9.30 33.53
CA VAL A 17 -30.81 -8.99 33.49
C VAL A 17 -30.00 -10.20 33.01
N VAL A 18 -30.30 -11.40 33.48
CA VAL A 18 -29.65 -12.64 33.01
C VAL A 18 -29.90 -12.86 31.51
N LEU A 19 -31.13 -12.63 31.03
CA LEU A 19 -31.45 -12.73 29.60
C LEU A 19 -30.70 -11.68 28.78
N ILE A 20 -30.57 -10.44 29.27
CA ILE A 20 -29.79 -9.39 28.60
C ILE A 20 -28.30 -9.75 28.53
N VAL A 21 -27.74 -10.35 29.59
CA VAL A 21 -26.34 -10.81 29.59
C VAL A 21 -26.13 -11.97 28.62
N ILE A 22 -27.04 -12.95 28.58
CA ILE A 22 -26.97 -14.09 27.66
C ILE A 22 -27.10 -13.63 26.20
N VAL A 23 -28.05 -12.74 25.91
CA VAL A 23 -28.24 -12.18 24.56
C VAL A 23 -27.07 -11.28 24.18
N GLY A 24 -26.58 -10.43 25.09
CA GLY A 24 -25.41 -9.58 24.87
C GLY A 24 -24.14 -10.39 24.58
N ALA A 25 -23.93 -11.50 25.29
CA ALA A 25 -22.81 -12.42 25.04
C ALA A 25 -22.90 -13.11 23.68
N ARG A 26 -24.11 -13.34 23.14
CA ARG A 26 -24.32 -13.89 21.78
C ARG A 26 -24.22 -12.84 20.67
N VAL A 27 -24.46 -11.57 20.96
CA VAL A 27 -24.38 -10.47 19.98
C VAL A 27 -22.96 -9.89 19.87
N LEU A 28 -22.17 -9.98 20.94
CA LEU A 28 -20.77 -9.53 20.96
C LEU A 28 -19.76 -10.64 20.65
N SER A 29 -20.23 -11.87 20.42
CA SER A 29 -19.37 -12.95 19.95
C SER A 29 -18.98 -12.71 18.48
N PRO A 30 -17.72 -12.96 18.08
CA PRO A 30 -17.32 -12.89 16.68
C PRO A 30 -17.84 -14.13 15.93
N GLU A 31 -19.13 -14.11 15.56
CA GLU A 31 -19.82 -15.29 15.01
C GLU A 31 -19.49 -15.59 13.53
N ASP A 32 -18.86 -14.67 12.78
CA ASP A 32 -18.70 -14.75 11.32
C ASP A 32 -17.25 -15.04 10.86
N ASN A 33 -16.59 -16.05 11.42
CA ASN A 33 -15.21 -16.42 11.06
C ASN A 33 -15.05 -17.91 10.73
N TRP A 34 -14.05 -18.23 9.91
CA TRP A 34 -13.57 -19.61 9.74
C TRP A 34 -12.86 -20.04 11.02
N ILE A 35 -13.30 -21.15 11.62
CA ILE A 35 -12.73 -21.68 12.86
C ILE A 35 -12.00 -22.98 12.53
N CYS A 36 -10.82 -23.15 13.11
CA CYS A 36 -10.12 -24.43 13.04
C CYS A 36 -10.75 -25.39 14.05
N GLN A 37 -11.22 -26.55 13.60
CA GLN A 37 -11.59 -27.65 14.50
C GLN A 37 -11.00 -28.95 13.96
N ASN A 38 -10.26 -29.67 14.81
CA ASN A 38 -9.62 -30.95 14.46
C ASN A 38 -8.69 -30.90 13.22
N GLY A 39 -8.13 -29.73 12.93
CA GLY A 39 -7.25 -29.52 11.78
C GLY A 39 -7.97 -29.20 10.47
N GLU A 40 -9.30 -29.06 10.50
CA GLU A 40 -10.12 -28.66 9.37
C GLU A 40 -10.78 -27.29 9.59
N TRP A 41 -10.94 -26.53 8.53
CA TRP A 41 -11.65 -25.26 8.57
C TRP A 41 -13.15 -25.52 8.56
N VAL A 42 -13.80 -25.19 9.66
CA VAL A 42 -15.25 -25.29 9.81
C VAL A 42 -15.85 -23.90 9.65
N LYS A 43 -16.91 -23.81 8.83
CA LYS A 43 -17.64 -22.56 8.61
C LYS A 43 -18.46 -22.22 9.86
N HIS A 44 -18.16 -21.10 10.51
CA HIS A 44 -18.98 -20.52 11.57
C HIS A 44 -19.58 -19.19 11.08
N GLY A 45 -20.91 -19.06 11.11
CA GLY A 45 -21.62 -17.89 10.57
C GLY A 45 -21.51 -17.77 9.03
N ASN A 46 -21.32 -16.54 8.55
CA ASN A 46 -21.13 -16.25 7.12
C ASN A 46 -19.84 -15.46 6.83
N PRO A 47 -18.66 -16.13 6.85
CA PRO A 47 -17.39 -15.46 6.60
C PRO A 47 -17.36 -14.80 5.22
N SER A 48 -16.96 -13.53 5.18
CA SER A 48 -16.85 -12.74 3.95
C SER A 48 -15.63 -13.08 3.10
N GLY A 49 -14.63 -13.75 3.68
CA GLY A 49 -13.44 -14.24 3.00
C GLY A 49 -13.55 -15.71 2.54
N PRO A 50 -12.85 -16.10 1.46
CA PRO A 50 -12.78 -17.49 1.02
C PRO A 50 -12.18 -18.39 2.11
N MET A 51 -12.57 -19.67 2.14
CA MET A 51 -12.02 -20.65 3.08
C MET A 51 -10.48 -20.69 2.96
N PRO A 52 -9.73 -20.62 4.08
CA PRO A 52 -8.27 -20.70 4.02
C PRO A 52 -7.80 -22.05 3.45
N SER A 53 -6.69 -22.03 2.71
CA SER A 53 -6.12 -23.22 2.07
C SER A 53 -5.19 -23.98 3.03
N GLY A 54 -5.34 -25.30 3.12
CA GLY A 54 -4.52 -26.19 3.96
C GLY A 54 -5.16 -26.58 5.30
N SER A 55 -4.65 -27.64 5.92
CA SER A 55 -5.06 -28.08 7.27
C SER A 55 -4.61 -27.05 8.31
N CYS A 56 -5.50 -26.71 9.25
CA CYS A 56 -5.22 -25.72 10.29
C CYS A 56 -4.62 -26.37 11.55
N LYS A 57 -4.04 -25.57 12.44
CA LYS A 57 -3.62 -26.02 13.79
C LYS A 57 -4.17 -25.05 14.82
N GLU A 58 -4.84 -25.59 15.84
CA GLU A 58 -5.36 -24.83 16.97
C GLU A 58 -4.18 -24.19 17.72
N GLY A 59 -4.05 -22.86 17.67
CA GLY A 59 -3.14 -22.12 18.55
C GLY A 59 -1.78 -21.67 18.00
N GLU A 60 -1.45 -21.89 16.72
CA GLU A 60 -0.26 -21.27 16.11
C GLU A 60 -0.65 -20.10 15.19
N GLN A 61 -0.71 -18.90 15.77
CA GLN A 61 -0.60 -17.67 14.99
C GLN A 61 0.82 -17.59 14.44
N MET A 62 1.00 -17.94 13.16
CA MET A 62 2.23 -17.63 12.43
C MET A 62 1.95 -16.66 11.29
N ALA A 63 2.35 -15.42 11.55
CA ALA A 63 3.04 -14.48 10.68
C ALA A 63 2.95 -14.76 9.16
N SER A 64 2.20 -13.88 8.50
CA SER A 64 2.46 -13.31 7.17
C SER A 64 3.70 -13.85 6.43
N ASN A 65 3.59 -15.05 5.86
CA ASN A 65 4.30 -15.40 4.65
C ASN A 65 3.27 -15.38 3.54
N LYS A 66 3.02 -14.17 3.01
CA LYS A 66 2.26 -13.96 1.78
C LYS A 66 3.11 -14.52 0.63
N VAL A 67 3.20 -15.84 0.51
CA VAL A 67 3.46 -16.48 -0.78
C VAL A 67 2.19 -16.18 -1.58
N PRO A 68 2.24 -15.35 -2.63
CA PRO A 68 1.07 -15.11 -3.44
C PRO A 68 0.66 -16.45 -4.03
N THR A 69 -0.53 -16.93 -3.66
CA THR A 69 -1.22 -17.98 -4.39
C THR A 69 -1.27 -17.54 -5.85
N GLU A 70 -0.93 -18.45 -6.75
CA GLU A 70 -0.91 -18.31 -8.22
C GLU A 70 -2.29 -17.98 -8.83
N ALA A 71 -3.30 -17.74 -7.99
CA ALA A 71 -4.61 -17.23 -8.35
C ALA A 71 -4.52 -15.74 -8.75
N ALA A 72 -4.25 -15.55 -10.04
CA ALA A 72 -4.37 -14.31 -10.81
C ALA A 72 -3.68 -13.10 -10.17
N ILE A 73 -2.41 -12.90 -10.46
CA ILE A 73 -1.75 -11.61 -10.27
C ILE A 73 -2.49 -10.60 -11.17
N PRO A 74 -3.27 -9.64 -10.63
CA PRO A 74 -4.08 -8.75 -11.44
C PRO A 74 -3.23 -7.70 -12.15
N ASN A 75 -2.03 -7.41 -11.62
CA ASN A 75 -1.12 -6.42 -12.19
C ASN A 75 -0.31 -7.04 -13.35
N PRO A 76 -0.50 -6.58 -14.60
CA PRO A 76 0.21 -7.12 -15.76
C PRO A 76 1.72 -6.89 -15.68
N ALA A 77 2.19 -5.81 -15.07
CA ALA A 77 3.62 -5.54 -14.90
C ALA A 77 4.27 -6.53 -13.92
N SER A 78 3.62 -6.74 -12.77
CA SER A 78 4.04 -7.73 -11.78
C SER A 78 4.05 -9.14 -12.38
N LYS A 79 3.00 -9.52 -13.12
CA LYS A 79 2.93 -10.82 -13.81
C LYS A 79 4.07 -10.96 -14.82
N ASN A 80 4.29 -9.94 -15.65
CA ASN A 80 5.38 -9.95 -16.63
C ASN A 80 6.76 -10.07 -15.97
N CYS A 81 6.99 -9.43 -14.82
CA CYS A 81 8.24 -9.62 -14.07
C CYS A 81 8.48 -11.09 -13.72
N LEU A 82 7.46 -11.76 -13.16
CA LEU A 82 7.54 -13.13 -12.71
C LEU A 82 7.63 -14.12 -13.89
N ASP A 83 6.84 -13.91 -14.94
CA ASP A 83 6.89 -14.69 -16.18
C ASP A 83 8.28 -14.65 -16.84
N LYS A 84 9.04 -13.56 -16.63
CA LYS A 84 10.42 -13.39 -17.14
C LYS A 84 11.49 -13.85 -16.15
N GLY A 85 11.10 -14.57 -15.10
CA GLY A 85 12.01 -15.15 -14.11
C GLY A 85 12.59 -14.11 -13.15
N GLY A 86 11.96 -12.94 -13.03
CA GLY A 86 12.27 -11.96 -12.00
C GLY A 86 11.56 -12.28 -10.68
N LYS A 87 11.97 -11.61 -9.60
CA LYS A 87 11.27 -11.54 -8.32
C LYS A 87 10.76 -10.13 -8.11
N LEU A 88 9.53 -9.99 -7.63
CA LEU A 88 8.96 -8.68 -7.32
C LEU A 88 9.34 -8.26 -5.89
N GLU A 89 9.88 -7.07 -5.74
CA GLU A 89 10.11 -6.39 -4.46
C GLU A 89 9.33 -5.09 -4.43
N MET A 90 8.58 -4.83 -3.36
CA MET A 90 7.84 -3.59 -3.20
C MET A 90 8.71 -2.55 -2.47
N ARG A 91 8.73 -1.32 -2.96
CA ARG A 91 9.41 -0.18 -2.33
C ARG A 91 8.41 0.93 -2.04
N GLU A 92 8.39 1.40 -0.80
CA GLU A 92 7.49 2.48 -0.39
C GLU A 92 8.07 3.85 -0.70
N GLU A 93 7.23 4.71 -1.26
CA GLU A 93 7.47 6.13 -1.53
C GLU A 93 6.29 6.96 -1.02
N THR A 94 6.46 8.27 -0.94
CA THR A 94 5.41 9.15 -0.43
C THR A 94 4.20 9.15 -1.36
N ALA A 95 4.42 8.93 -2.66
CA ALA A 95 3.35 8.85 -3.66
C ALA A 95 2.63 7.49 -3.70
N GLY A 96 3.14 6.47 -3.01
CA GLY A 96 2.59 5.11 -3.01
C GLY A 96 3.70 4.06 -3.01
N THR A 97 3.42 2.91 -3.60
CA THR A 97 4.36 1.77 -3.60
C THR A 97 4.82 1.47 -5.03
N LEU A 98 6.12 1.33 -5.23
CA LEU A 98 6.73 0.89 -6.48
C LEU A 98 6.97 -0.62 -6.47
N GLY A 99 6.71 -1.29 -7.60
CA GLY A 99 7.13 -2.66 -7.84
C GLY A 99 8.49 -2.68 -8.53
N ILE A 100 9.47 -3.36 -7.95
CA ILE A 100 10.81 -3.55 -8.52
C ILE A 100 10.98 -4.99 -8.92
N CYS A 101 11.22 -5.22 -10.22
CA CYS A 101 11.57 -6.50 -10.78
C CYS A 101 13.08 -6.75 -10.63
N LYS A 102 13.45 -7.73 -9.79
CA LYS A 102 14.83 -8.14 -9.54
C LYS A 102 15.16 -9.45 -10.21
N PHE A 103 16.28 -9.49 -10.92
CA PHE A 103 16.76 -10.68 -11.61
C PHE A 103 17.95 -11.31 -10.88
N THR A 104 18.21 -12.60 -11.16
CA THR A 104 19.31 -13.36 -10.55
C THR A 104 20.69 -12.88 -10.99
N ASP A 105 20.79 -12.14 -12.09
CA ASP A 105 22.02 -11.47 -12.54
C ASP A 105 22.27 -10.13 -11.84
N GLY A 106 21.42 -9.76 -10.88
CA GLY A 106 21.50 -8.49 -10.14
C GLY A 106 20.83 -7.32 -10.83
N THR A 107 20.24 -7.51 -12.03
CA THR A 107 19.50 -6.44 -12.71
C THR A 107 18.26 -6.07 -11.91
N GLU A 108 18.00 -4.78 -11.78
CA GLU A 108 16.78 -4.24 -11.18
C GLU A 108 16.08 -3.30 -12.16
N CYS A 109 14.79 -3.53 -12.41
CA CYS A 109 13.94 -2.64 -13.18
C CYS A 109 12.70 -2.27 -12.36
N GLU A 110 12.21 -1.04 -12.46
CA GLU A 110 10.83 -0.76 -12.06
C GLU A 110 9.88 -1.58 -12.98
N GLU A 111 8.84 -2.19 -12.40
CA GLU A 111 8.03 -3.22 -13.06
C GLU A 111 7.32 -2.70 -14.33
N TRP A 112 6.84 -1.46 -14.32
CA TRP A 112 6.16 -0.87 -15.47
C TRP A 112 7.13 -0.46 -16.57
N LYS A 113 8.31 0.05 -16.22
CA LYS A 113 9.40 0.28 -17.18
C LYS A 113 9.87 -1.01 -17.82
N PHE A 114 9.96 -2.09 -17.06
CA PHE A 114 10.27 -3.41 -17.61
C PHE A 114 9.15 -3.89 -18.55
N TYR A 115 7.89 -3.76 -18.13
CA TYR A 115 6.72 -4.13 -18.94
C TYR A 115 6.67 -3.38 -20.29
N ARG A 116 7.02 -2.09 -20.31
CA ARG A 116 7.07 -1.26 -21.52
C ARG A 116 8.39 -1.36 -22.31
N ASN A 117 9.33 -2.21 -21.90
CA ASN A 117 10.67 -2.35 -22.49
C ASN A 117 11.56 -1.09 -22.39
N GLU A 118 11.25 -0.18 -21.47
CA GLU A 118 12.07 0.98 -21.09
C GLU A 118 13.26 0.59 -20.20
N CYS A 119 13.19 -0.60 -19.59
CA CYS A 119 14.27 -1.25 -18.87
C CYS A 119 14.39 -2.71 -19.32
N ARG A 120 15.62 -3.24 -19.39
CA ARG A 120 15.89 -4.63 -19.81
C ARG A 120 16.84 -5.33 -18.83
N LYS A 121 16.66 -6.65 -18.72
CA LYS A 121 17.59 -7.53 -18.01
C LYS A 121 19.02 -7.37 -18.56
N GLY A 122 20.01 -7.26 -17.67
CA GLY A 122 21.42 -7.05 -17.98
C GLY A 122 21.85 -5.58 -18.14
N GLN A 123 20.97 -4.59 -17.92
CA GLN A 123 21.30 -3.17 -18.14
C GLN A 123 21.76 -2.41 -16.89
N THR A 124 21.05 -2.54 -15.77
CA THR A 124 21.30 -1.74 -14.57
C THR A 124 21.04 -2.54 -13.31
N THR A 125 21.92 -2.40 -12.31
CA THR A 125 21.74 -3.02 -10.99
C THR A 125 20.93 -2.14 -10.04
N LYS A 126 20.50 -0.95 -10.49
CA LYS A 126 19.65 -0.03 -9.74
C LYS A 126 18.49 0.39 -10.62
N ALA A 127 17.27 0.07 -10.19
CA ALA A 127 16.06 0.47 -10.90
C ALA A 127 15.96 2.00 -10.97
N ASP A 128 15.67 2.51 -12.16
CA ASP A 128 15.26 3.90 -12.35
C ASP A 128 13.81 4.05 -11.86
N THR A 129 13.63 4.62 -10.68
CA THR A 129 12.32 4.86 -10.05
C THR A 129 11.66 6.15 -10.52
N SER A 130 12.26 6.86 -11.48
CA SER A 130 11.73 8.14 -11.93
C SER A 130 10.37 7.97 -12.59
N HIS A 131 9.39 8.77 -12.19
CA HIS A 131 8.06 8.80 -12.79
C HIS A 131 7.50 10.23 -12.82
N SER A 132 6.38 10.39 -13.52
CA SER A 132 5.77 11.70 -13.71
C SER A 132 5.01 12.15 -12.46
N TYR A 133 5.22 13.39 -12.07
CA TYR A 133 4.45 14.08 -11.04
C TYR A 133 3.82 15.34 -11.63
N GLU A 134 2.60 15.62 -11.22
CA GLU A 134 1.89 16.85 -11.59
C GLU A 134 1.70 17.75 -10.37
N GLY A 135 2.09 19.01 -10.52
CA GLY A 135 2.01 19.95 -9.41
C GLY A 135 2.56 21.34 -9.73
N LEU A 136 2.74 22.11 -8.67
CA LEU A 136 3.26 23.47 -8.70
C LEU A 136 4.65 23.52 -8.10
N ILE A 137 5.51 24.36 -8.67
CA ILE A 137 6.85 24.63 -8.16
C ILE A 137 6.85 25.99 -7.45
N SER A 138 7.36 26.01 -6.23
CA SER A 138 7.54 27.22 -5.44
C SER A 138 8.91 27.24 -4.77
N ARG A 139 9.21 28.31 -4.05
CA ARG A 139 10.41 28.43 -3.22
C ARG A 139 10.04 28.64 -1.76
N LYS A 140 10.81 28.01 -0.88
CA LYS A 140 10.77 28.24 0.57
C LYS A 140 12.19 28.55 1.04
N GLY A 141 12.50 29.83 1.21
CA GLY A 141 13.88 30.28 1.38
C GLY A 141 14.69 29.99 0.11
N ASN A 142 15.78 29.24 0.25
CA ASN A 142 16.64 28.84 -0.87
C ASN A 142 16.23 27.52 -1.53
N ASP A 143 15.31 26.76 -0.92
CA ASP A 143 14.93 25.45 -1.42
C ASP A 143 13.77 25.54 -2.40
N TYR A 144 13.82 24.70 -3.44
CA TYR A 144 12.68 24.46 -4.31
C TYR A 144 11.71 23.49 -3.63
N VAL A 145 10.43 23.79 -3.74
CA VAL A 145 9.34 22.97 -3.21
C VAL A 145 8.43 22.59 -4.36
N PHE A 146 8.13 21.30 -4.49
CA PHE A 146 7.13 20.80 -5.41
C PHE A 146 5.90 20.36 -4.63
N LYS A 147 4.74 20.92 -4.98
CA LYS A 147 3.46 20.56 -4.37
C LYS A 147 2.58 19.87 -5.40
N THR A 148 2.27 18.61 -5.17
CA THR A 148 1.38 17.84 -6.05
C THR A 148 -0.04 18.41 -6.05
N ASN A 149 -0.83 18.06 -7.07
CA ASN A 149 -2.26 18.37 -7.11
C ASN A 149 -3.03 17.77 -5.90
N SER A 150 -2.55 16.66 -5.34
CA SER A 150 -3.09 16.05 -4.11
C SER A 150 -2.66 16.75 -2.81
N GLY A 151 -1.86 17.81 -2.89
CA GLY A 151 -1.41 18.61 -1.76
C GLY A 151 -0.17 18.07 -1.04
N ILE A 152 0.47 17.02 -1.55
CA ILE A 152 1.72 16.49 -1.00
C ILE A 152 2.86 17.44 -1.36
N GLU A 153 3.61 17.87 -0.36
CA GLU A 153 4.78 18.75 -0.54
C GLU A 153 6.08 17.95 -0.46
N TYR A 154 6.95 18.18 -1.45
CA TYR A 154 8.28 17.61 -1.59
C TYR A 154 9.34 18.71 -1.60
N SER A 155 10.50 18.41 -1.02
CA SER A 155 11.72 19.15 -1.35
C SER A 155 12.18 18.72 -2.74
N LEU A 156 12.26 19.66 -3.67
CA LEU A 156 12.68 19.40 -5.03
C LEU A 156 14.17 19.73 -5.16
N LYS A 157 14.97 18.74 -5.56
CA LYS A 157 16.41 18.87 -5.75
C LYS A 157 16.78 18.62 -7.19
N LEU A 158 17.85 19.28 -7.63
CA LEU A 158 18.51 18.98 -8.88
C LEU A 158 19.64 17.98 -8.61
N PRO A 159 19.94 17.06 -9.53
CA PRO A 159 21.15 16.26 -9.45
C PRO A 159 22.39 17.14 -9.60
N ASP A 160 23.53 16.72 -9.04
CA ASP A 160 24.78 17.50 -9.03
C ASP A 160 25.25 17.88 -10.45
N ASN A 161 24.98 17.00 -11.42
CA ASN A 161 25.32 17.17 -12.84
C ASN A 161 24.18 17.78 -13.69
N ALA A 162 23.19 18.43 -13.07
CA ALA A 162 22.07 19.04 -13.79
C ALA A 162 22.55 20.05 -14.85
N SER A 163 21.99 19.95 -16.05
CA SER A 163 22.28 20.86 -17.16
C SER A 163 21.82 22.29 -16.84
N GLN A 164 22.47 23.28 -17.46
CA GLN A 164 22.07 24.69 -17.27
C GLN A 164 20.63 24.92 -17.76
N ASN A 165 20.23 24.27 -18.86
CA ASN A 165 18.86 24.36 -19.37
C ASN A 165 17.82 23.87 -18.35
N LEU A 166 18.10 22.75 -17.65
CA LEU A 166 17.20 22.24 -16.60
C LEU A 166 17.12 23.22 -15.42
N LYS A 167 18.25 23.81 -15.02
CA LYS A 167 18.31 24.84 -13.96
C LYS A 167 17.48 26.07 -14.32
N ASP A 168 17.67 26.58 -15.53
CA ASP A 168 16.97 27.77 -16.03
C ASP A 168 15.48 27.49 -16.16
N ARG A 169 15.11 26.31 -16.67
CA ARG A 169 13.70 25.91 -16.76
C ARG A 169 13.07 25.81 -15.39
N LEU A 170 13.71 25.14 -14.43
CA LEU A 170 13.23 25.06 -13.06
C LEU A 170 13.02 26.45 -12.45
N ALA A 171 13.99 27.35 -12.60
CA ALA A 171 13.89 28.72 -12.11
C ALA A 171 12.70 29.48 -12.73
N SER A 172 12.43 29.26 -14.02
CA SER A 172 11.32 29.91 -14.72
C SER A 172 9.93 29.45 -14.27
N GLU A 173 9.80 28.23 -13.73
CA GLU A 173 8.52 27.69 -13.27
C GLU A 173 8.16 28.09 -11.82
N VAL A 174 9.12 28.62 -11.06
CA VAL A 174 8.90 29.01 -9.65
C VAL A 174 7.83 30.10 -9.56
N GLY A 175 6.77 29.83 -8.77
CA GLY A 175 5.74 30.81 -8.45
C GLY A 175 4.69 31.01 -9.55
N ARG A 176 4.78 30.27 -10.66
CA ARG A 176 3.69 30.22 -11.64
C ARG A 176 2.48 29.50 -11.03
N LYS A 177 1.29 29.88 -11.49
CA LYS A 177 0.02 29.28 -11.05
C LYS A 177 -0.41 28.09 -11.92
N GLU A 178 0.39 27.75 -12.93
CA GLU A 178 0.11 26.67 -13.86
C GLU A 178 0.80 25.39 -13.41
N THR A 179 0.05 24.28 -13.44
CA THR A 179 0.59 22.96 -13.17
C THR A 179 1.60 22.57 -14.25
N VAL A 180 2.72 22.02 -13.80
CA VAL A 180 3.76 21.40 -14.62
C VAL A 180 3.80 19.90 -14.36
N THR A 181 4.21 19.15 -15.38
CA THR A 181 4.51 17.72 -15.26
C THR A 181 6.03 17.56 -15.24
N ILE A 182 6.55 17.00 -14.15
CA ILE A 182 7.99 16.71 -13.99
C ILE A 182 8.21 15.21 -13.96
N VAL A 183 9.35 14.76 -14.49
CA VAL A 183 9.85 13.40 -14.24
C VAL A 183 10.89 13.50 -13.14
N ALA A 184 10.65 12.83 -12.02
CA ALA A 184 11.55 12.85 -10.86
C ALA A 184 11.56 11.50 -10.17
N ALA A 185 12.55 11.27 -9.31
CA ALA A 185 12.60 10.10 -8.44
C ALA A 185 12.64 10.53 -6.97
N GLU A 186 11.81 9.93 -6.13
CA GLU A 186 12.01 9.99 -4.69
C GLU A 186 13.17 9.06 -4.31
N THR A 187 13.98 9.44 -3.33
CA THR A 187 14.87 8.47 -2.67
C THR A 187 14.06 7.66 -1.67
N PRO A 188 13.79 6.36 -1.90
CA PRO A 188 13.03 5.56 -0.96
C PRO A 188 13.85 5.25 0.30
N PRO A 189 13.21 4.95 1.44
CA PRO A 189 11.77 5.06 1.67
C PRO A 189 11.35 6.45 2.21
N LEU A 190 10.19 6.94 1.77
CA LEU A 190 9.42 8.06 2.36
C LEU A 190 10.23 9.33 2.71
N SER A 191 11.18 9.73 1.86
CA SER A 191 12.06 10.88 2.12
C SER A 191 11.42 12.24 1.88
N LYS A 192 10.35 12.30 1.07
CA LYS A 192 9.78 13.55 0.52
C LYS A 192 10.81 14.44 -0.19
N ILE A 193 11.88 13.83 -0.72
CA ILE A 193 12.90 14.50 -1.53
C ILE A 193 12.79 13.96 -2.95
N LEU A 194 12.39 14.81 -3.88
CA LEU A 194 12.35 14.49 -5.31
C LEU A 194 13.61 15.00 -5.99
N PHE A 195 14.30 14.12 -6.71
CA PHE A 195 15.37 14.49 -7.63
C PHE A 195 14.79 14.68 -9.02
N LEU A 196 14.79 15.92 -9.50
CA LEU A 196 14.27 16.31 -10.81
C LEU A 196 15.17 15.79 -11.93
N SER A 197 14.58 15.00 -12.83
CA SER A 197 15.26 14.49 -14.03
C SER A 197 14.94 15.35 -15.24
N SER A 198 13.67 15.65 -15.48
CA SER A 198 13.23 16.47 -16.63
C SER A 198 11.84 17.07 -16.42
N PHE A 199 11.45 17.97 -17.33
CA PHE A 199 10.07 18.40 -17.52
C PHE A 199 9.46 17.59 -18.66
N GLN A 200 8.22 17.13 -18.49
CA GLN A 200 7.47 16.50 -19.57
C GLN A 200 6.73 17.61 -20.34
N GLU A 201 6.93 17.67 -21.65
CA GLU A 201 6.20 18.61 -22.52
C GLU A 201 4.71 18.25 -22.56
N LYS A 202 3.85 19.28 -22.68
CA LYS A 202 2.39 19.12 -22.79
C LYS A 202 1.98 18.66 -24.18
#